data_AF-A0A1G9EXM6-F1
#
_entry.id   AF-A0A1G9EXM6-F1
#
_cell.length_a   1.000
_cell.length_b   1.000
_cell.length_c   1.000
_cell.angle_alpha   90.00
_cell.angle_beta   90.00
_cell.angle_gamma   90.00
#
_symmetry.space_group_name_H-M   'P 1'
#
loop_
_entity.id
_entity.type
_entity.pdbx_description
1 polymer ?
#
loop_
_entity_poly.entity_id
_entity_poly.type
_entity_poly.pdbx_seq_one_letter_code
_entity_poly.pdbx_strand_id
1 'polypeptide(L)' 'MSDTIGYVVIEYNQASGLPSIAVEAPYLFDDADEAAEKAAALQAETNKIGRRERYAIGTIYIEED' A
#
# COMPACT_ATOMS: atom_id res chain seq x y z
N MET A 1 -24.80 -1.89 -1.51
CA MET A 1 -23.90 -1.98 -0.33
C MET A 1 -22.49 -2.01 -0.89
N SER A 2 -21.50 -1.43 -0.21
CA SER A 2 -20.10 -1.52 -0.66
C SER A 2 -19.40 -2.66 0.06
N ASP A 3 -19.00 -3.70 -0.66
CA ASP A 3 -18.29 -4.85 -0.08
C ASP A 3 -16.78 -4.64 -0.20
N THR A 4 -16.06 -4.87 0.91
CA THR A 4 -14.59 -4.88 0.91
C THR A 4 -14.11 -6.13 0.16
N ILE A 5 -13.31 -5.93 -0.88
CA ILE A 5 -12.77 -7.02 -1.71
C ILE A 5 -11.24 -7.18 -1.58
N GLY A 6 -10.59 -6.32 -0.81
CA GLY A 6 -9.17 -6.46 -0.50
C GLY A 6 -8.52 -5.18 0.01
N TYR A 7 -7.21 -5.25 0.15
CA TYR A 7 -6.34 -4.19 0.66
C TYR A 7 -5.14 -4.01 -0.26
N VAL A 8 -4.64 -2.78 -0.37
CA VAL A 8 -3.47 -2.44 -1.18
C VAL A 8 -2.50 -1.58 -0.39
N VAL A 9 -1.21 -1.77 -0.63
CA VAL A 9 -0.19 -0.88 -0.09
C VAL A 9 0.10 0.25 -1.10
N ILE A 10 -0.04 1.49 -0.64
CA ILE A 10 0.20 2.72 -1.40
C ILE A 10 1.54 3.31 -0.94
N GLU A 11 2.46 3.51 -1.88
CA GLU A 11 3.74 4.16 -1.65
C GLU A 11 3.63 5.66 -1.90
N TYR A 12 4.12 6.48 -0.99
CA TYR A 12 4.25 7.92 -1.16
C TYR A 12 5.73 8.27 -1.30
N ASN A 13 6.14 8.49 -2.54
CA ASN A 13 7.48 8.96 -2.85
C ASN A 13 7.64 10.40 -2.34
N GLN A 14 8.62 10.64 -1.45
CA GLN A 14 8.84 11.96 -0.86
C GLN A 14 9.34 13.01 -1.87
N ALA A 15 10.03 12.59 -2.94
CA ALA A 15 10.57 13.52 -3.93
C ALA A 15 9.47 14.11 -4.83
N SER A 16 8.45 13.32 -5.17
CA SER A 16 7.30 13.79 -5.96
C SER A 16 6.14 14.27 -5.09
N GLY A 17 6.03 13.80 -3.85
CA GLY A 17 4.85 14.01 -2.99
C GLY A 17 3.59 13.32 -3.51
N LEU A 18 3.69 12.58 -4.61
CA LEU A 18 2.57 11.92 -5.26
C LEU A 18 2.45 10.48 -4.75
N PRO A 19 1.23 10.01 -4.46
CA PRO A 19 1.00 8.58 -4.25
C PRO A 19 1.33 7.84 -5.55
N SER A 20 2.14 6.80 -5.43
CA SER A 20 2.30 5.78 -6.44
C SER A 20 1.80 4.48 -5.85
N ILE A 21 0.93 3.79 -6.57
CA ILE A 21 0.82 2.35 -6.38
C ILE A 21 2.16 1.80 -6.86
N ALA A 22 2.85 0.97 -6.08
CA ALA A 22 4.05 0.31 -6.57
C ALA A 22 3.65 -0.53 -7.79
N VAL A 23 3.97 -0.04 -9.00
CA VAL A 23 3.41 -0.57 -10.26
C VAL A 23 3.99 -1.95 -10.61
N GLU A 24 5.09 -2.35 -9.97
CA GLU A 24 5.55 -3.75 -9.98
C GLU A 24 4.66 -4.58 -9.03
N ALA A 25 3.47 -4.91 -9.53
CA ALA A 25 2.37 -5.60 -8.87
C ALA A 25 1.79 -4.81 -7.68
N PRO A 26 0.54 -4.29 -7.75
CA PRO A 26 -0.12 -3.84 -6.54
C PRO A 26 -0.10 -5.02 -5.57
N TYR A 27 0.55 -4.86 -4.43
CA TYR A 27 0.49 -5.83 -3.35
C TYR A 27 -0.96 -5.84 -2.87
N LEU A 28 -1.73 -6.74 -3.48
CA LEU A 28 -3.15 -6.93 -3.25
C LEU A 28 -3.28 -8.03 -2.22
N PHE A 29 -3.91 -7.71 -1.10
CA PHE A 29 -4.12 -8.60 0.02
C PHE A 29 -5.61 -8.81 0.22
N ASP A 30 -5.99 -10.00 0.63
CA ASP A 30 -7.33 -10.31 1.16
C ASP A 30 -7.44 -9.94 2.64
N ASP A 31 -6.31 -9.81 3.34
CA ASP A 31 -6.21 -9.48 4.76
C ASP A 31 -5.52 -8.12 5.04
N ALA A 32 -6.04 -7.41 6.06
CA ALA A 32 -5.53 -6.09 6.43
C ALA A 32 -4.20 -6.14 7.19
N ASP A 33 -4.00 -7.18 8.01
CA ASP A 33 -2.78 -7.36 8.79
C ASP A 33 -1.62 -7.76 7.87
N GLU A 34 -1.86 -8.61 6.87
CA GLU A 34 -0.86 -8.92 5.83
C GLU A 34 -0.43 -7.66 5.06
N ALA A 35 -1.39 -6.80 4.70
CA ALA A 35 -1.09 -5.52 4.06
C ALA A 35 -0.24 -4.60 4.97
N ALA A 36 -0.52 -4.59 6.28
CA ALA A 36 0.23 -3.82 7.26
C ALA A 36 1.65 -4.34 7.47
N GLU A 37 1.81 -5.67 7.55
CA GLU A 37 3.13 -6.31 7.63
C GLU A 37 3.97 -5.98 6.41
N LYS A 38 3.38 -6.02 5.22
CA LYS A 38 4.08 -5.65 3.99
C LYS A 38 4.48 -4.18 3.98
N ALA A 39 3.59 -3.27 4.38
CA ALA A 39 3.88 -1.84 4.45
C ALA A 39 5.05 -1.55 5.42
N ALA A 40 5.07 -2.21 6.58
CA ALA A 40 6.16 -2.11 7.55
C ALA A 40 7.49 -2.66 7.00
N ALA A 41 7.44 -3.79 6.29
CA ALA A 41 8.62 -4.38 5.66
C ALA A 41 9.22 -3.46 4.58
N LEU A 42 8.40 -2.88 3.71
CA LEU A 42 8.82 -1.94 2.68
C LEU A 42 9.42 -0.66 3.29
N GLN A 43 8.81 -0.15 4.37
CA GLN A 43 9.37 0.98 5.11
C GLN A 43 10.75 0.66 5.70
N ALA A 44 10.92 -0.54 6.27
CA ALA A 44 12.21 -0.96 6.81
C ALA A 44 13.28 -1.11 5.71
N GLU A 45 12.91 -1.63 4.54
CA GLU A 45 13.83 -1.78 3.39
C GLU A 45 14.28 -0.43 2.83
N THR A 46 13.35 0.50 2.63
CA THR A 46 13.68 1.81 2.07
C THR A 46 14.49 2.68 3.02
N ASN A 47 14.22 2.59 4.31
CA ASN A 47 15.04 3.21 5.34
C ASN A 47 16.49 2.71 5.31
N LYS A 48 16.74 1.42 5.02
CA LYS A 48 18.11 0.87 4.93
C LYS A 48 18.94 1.49 3.80
N ILE A 49 18.28 1.92 2.72
CA ILE A 49 18.93 2.58 1.56
C ILE A 49 18.84 4.11 1.62
N GLY A 50 18.46 4.67 2.78
CA GLY A 50 18.39 6.12 3.00
C GLY A 50 17.18 6.80 2.34
N ARG A 51 16.26 6.03 1.76
CA ARG A 51 14.97 6.53 1.26
C ARG A 51 14.00 6.67 2.44
N ARG A 52 13.14 7.68 2.38
CA ARG A 52 12.14 7.98 3.43
C ARG A 52 10.72 7.89 2.90
N GLU A 53 10.42 6.87 2.11
CA GLU A 53 9.06 6.63 1.63
C GLU A 53 8.09 6.43 2.79
N ARG A 54 6.84 6.84 2.56
CA ARG A 54 5.73 6.55 3.48
C ARG A 54 4.82 5.55 2.80
N TYR A 55 4.29 4.61 3.57
CA TYR A 55 3.37 3.60 3.09
C TYR A 55 2.04 3.77 3.80
N ALA A 56 0.94 3.68 3.05
CA ALA A 56 -0.41 3.62 3.59
C ALA A 56 -1.11 2.36 3.08
N ILE A 57 -2.17 1.97 3.76
CA ILE A 57 -3.04 0.87 3.33
C ILE A 57 -4.32 1.49 2.79
N GLY A 58 -4.67 1.14 1.56
CA GLY A 58 -5.96 1.43 0.95
C GLY A 58 -6.86 0.20 1.04
N THR A 59 -8.14 0.40 1.32
CA THR A 59 -9.16 -0.65 1.23
C THR A 59 -9.84 -0.55 -0.13
N ILE A 60 -10.01 -1.68 -0.81
CA ILE A 60 -10.72 -1.76 -2.09
C ILE A 60 -12.16 -2.18 -1.80
N TYR A 61 -13.10 -1.40 -2.34
CA TYR A 61 -14.52 -1.69 -2.28
C TYR A 61 -15.06 -1.96 -3.68
N ILE A 62 -16.02 -2.89 -3.79
CA ILE A 62 -16.92 -3.00 -4.94
C ILE A 62 -18.27 -2.39 -4.56
N GLU A 63 -18.78 -1.50 -5.41
CA GLU A 63 -20.18 -1.08 -5.35
C GLU A 63 -21.01 -2.03 -6.22
N GLU A 64 -22.01 -2.68 -5.62
CA GLU A 64 -23.07 -3.36 -6.36
C GLU A 64 -24.17 -2.35 -6.69
N ASP A 65 -24.43 -2.16 -8.00
CA ASP A 65 -25.57 -1.40 -8.56
C ASP A 65 -26.91 -2.10 -8.31
#